data_AF-A0A937MLL2-F1
#
_entry.id   AF-A0A937MLL2-F1
#
_cell.length_a   1.000
_cell.length_b   1.000
_cell.length_c   1.000
_cell.angle_alpha   90.00
_cell.angle_beta   90.00
_cell.angle_gamma   90.00
#
_symmetry.space_group_name_H-M   'P 1'
#
loop_
_entity.id
_entity.type
_entity.pdbx_description
1 polymer ?
#
loop_
_entity_poly.entity_id
_entity_poly.type
_entity_poly.pdbx_seq_one_letter_code
_entity_poly.pdbx_strand_id
1 'polypeptide(L)'
;MSQNMKSMCMVLVILIGVISLCSSCKSVDQQPPITRSLTSTRAQQNVPPPTFDNNPQLDMILTNYRPILSVGNPVGMLKPYTLTFEISSDPQFPPDKTIVYKDITHQNPHISQKQVEPRHELNDGTYYWRAKTVDYQGNFSDWMRTRFHVDLKNSRTFSGFLRAPVQEVSVSSGEDPKNIIDWSDQGQITYWNNSPRAAGEPFSWVVLDMGRKTPVTRFWMLSTRQTTPAPGWLTHFVWQGSKDGRTWTDIEGTEIRNNDTYRNIIDFTPVNTRYYRLVIYSQNALQAQINVIIPYVRGGLRVPDVPDGDYVLIIGNQMNGFTYTQLARFVEGKGYKAVTIPHQDMSLKVLRALKNRPMAVIFSGNNADWQYLPLFEFYGEFEIIRKVHDIPMMGICAGNEFYAMAYGISFGHWMGWFDDTMFRLTEGQIPEKVAIIPKYVDDPIYEGVPNPFRAVEIHSWAISPLFMQDERYKEFYVTAETSYIQALKSSKRPAYSAQFHGAVVNDYNQSGIYLANFLKVAEEYKDGLVKSLQGRHSRERGSPAPLRRD
;
A
#
# COMPACT_ATOMS: atom_id res chain seq x y z
N MET A 1 25.97 42.51 -12.06
CA MET A 1 25.45 42.05 -10.76
C MET A 1 23.92 41.91 -10.87
N SER A 2 23.25 40.82 -11.29
CA SER A 2 23.62 39.41 -11.58
C SER A 2 24.31 38.70 -10.39
N GLN A 3 24.00 37.49 -9.90
CA GLN A 3 23.17 36.32 -10.28
C GLN A 3 22.69 35.64 -8.97
N ASN A 4 21.80 34.62 -8.86
CA ASN A 4 20.76 34.01 -9.71
C ASN A 4 19.88 33.13 -8.79
N MET A 5 18.54 33.08 -8.95
CA MET A 5 17.73 31.97 -8.37
C MET A 5 16.36 31.76 -9.03
N LYS A 6 16.35 31.38 -10.32
CA LYS A 6 15.19 30.75 -11.00
C LYS A 6 15.69 29.83 -12.11
N SER A 7 15.57 28.50 -11.92
CA SER A 7 15.49 27.50 -13.00
C SER A 7 15.23 26.12 -12.42
N MET A 8 13.97 25.68 -12.46
CA MET A 8 13.62 24.26 -12.59
C MET A 8 12.16 24.17 -13.05
N CYS A 9 11.95 24.18 -14.37
CA CYS A 9 10.69 23.78 -14.99
C CYS A 9 10.92 23.37 -16.44
N MET A 10 10.31 22.25 -16.85
CA MET A 10 10.10 21.75 -18.21
C MET A 10 11.27 21.72 -19.20
N VAL A 11 11.71 20.50 -19.52
CA VAL A 11 12.25 20.16 -20.84
C VAL A 11 11.16 19.38 -21.60
N LEU A 12 10.40 20.09 -22.42
CA LEU A 12 9.51 19.52 -23.43
C LEU A 12 10.19 19.73 -24.80
N VAL A 13 10.76 18.68 -25.39
CA VAL A 13 11.41 18.78 -26.71
C VAL A 13 10.39 18.49 -27.81
N ILE A 14 9.92 19.54 -28.48
CA ILE A 14 9.26 19.46 -29.78
C ILE A 14 10.32 19.70 -30.84
N LEU A 15 10.55 18.70 -31.70
CA LEU A 15 11.51 18.79 -32.80
C LEU A 15 10.78 19.19 -34.11
N ILE A 16 10.94 20.44 -34.54
CA ILE A 16 10.57 20.89 -35.90
C ILE A 16 11.73 21.75 -36.42
N GLY A 17 12.33 21.37 -37.54
CA GLY A 17 13.45 22.14 -38.11
C GLY A 17 14.02 21.59 -39.43
N VAL A 18 13.57 22.19 -40.53
CA VAL A 18 14.28 22.36 -41.81
C VAL A 18 14.57 21.10 -42.66
N ILE A 19 13.84 20.98 -43.78
CA ILE A 19 14.31 20.33 -45.01
C ILE A 19 14.48 21.41 -46.07
N SER A 20 15.66 21.43 -46.73
CA SER A 20 15.97 22.36 -47.82
C SER A 20 15.45 21.86 -49.17
N LEU A 21 15.11 22.80 -50.05
CA LEU A 21 14.73 22.55 -51.44
C LEU A 21 15.89 21.96 -52.25
N CYS A 22 15.62 20.95 -53.08
CA CYS A 22 16.35 20.74 -54.32
C CYS A 22 15.45 20.03 -55.35
N SER A 23 15.35 20.59 -56.55
CA SER A 23 14.43 20.14 -57.60
C SER A 23 15.20 19.56 -58.79
N SER A 24 14.85 18.36 -59.27
CA SER A 24 15.01 17.96 -60.68
C SER A 24 14.09 16.79 -61.05
N CYS A 25 13.79 16.63 -62.34
CA CYS A 25 12.61 15.92 -62.85
C CYS A 25 12.90 14.51 -63.43
N LYS A 26 11.79 13.84 -63.81
CA LYS A 26 11.64 12.63 -64.67
C LYS A 26 11.56 11.31 -63.88
N SER A 27 10.73 10.33 -64.26
CA SER A 27 9.74 10.24 -65.37
C SER A 27 8.53 9.39 -64.99
N VAL A 28 7.46 9.53 -65.77
CA VAL A 28 6.23 8.71 -65.72
C VAL A 28 6.51 7.30 -66.25
N ASP A 29 5.88 6.29 -65.65
CA ASP A 29 5.44 5.10 -66.39
C ASP A 29 4.15 4.50 -65.79
N GLN A 30 3.34 3.85 -66.64
CA GLN A 30 1.95 3.46 -66.34
C GLN A 30 1.81 1.97 -65.99
N GLN A 31 0.92 1.63 -65.05
CA GLN A 31 0.30 0.28 -64.97
C GLN A 31 -1.18 0.33 -64.50
N PRO A 32 -1.98 -0.70 -64.83
CA PRO A 32 -3.44 -0.56 -65.06
C PRO A 32 -4.33 -0.70 -63.81
N PRO A 33 -5.63 -0.34 -63.90
CA PRO A 33 -6.51 -0.27 -62.74
C PRO A 33 -6.92 -1.65 -62.22
N ILE A 34 -6.49 -1.99 -61.00
CA ILE A 34 -7.02 -3.13 -60.26
C ILE A 34 -8.35 -2.73 -59.61
N THR A 35 -9.41 -3.44 -59.99
CA THR A 35 -10.75 -3.32 -59.44
C THR A 35 -10.76 -3.54 -57.93
N ARG A 36 -11.04 -2.48 -57.16
CA ARG A 36 -11.32 -2.61 -55.72
C ARG A 36 -12.65 -3.34 -55.52
N SER A 37 -12.55 -4.64 -55.24
CA SER A 37 -13.63 -5.37 -54.57
C SER A 37 -13.91 -4.69 -53.22
N LEU A 38 -15.13 -4.17 -53.05
CA LEU A 38 -15.61 -3.64 -51.77
C LEU A 38 -16.05 -4.80 -50.85
N THR A 39 -15.12 -5.69 -50.52
CA THR A 39 -15.25 -6.48 -49.29
C THR A 39 -15.08 -5.53 -48.11
N SER A 40 -16.21 -5.12 -47.53
CA SER A 40 -16.26 -4.42 -46.25
C SER A 40 -15.80 -5.35 -45.13
N THR A 41 -14.48 -5.56 -45.02
CA THR A 41 -13.87 -5.94 -43.75
C THR A 41 -14.06 -4.75 -42.82
N ARG A 42 -15.14 -4.81 -42.05
CA ARG A 42 -15.43 -3.90 -40.94
C ARG A 42 -14.16 -3.81 -40.10
N ALA A 43 -13.46 -2.67 -40.18
CA ALA A 43 -12.23 -2.47 -39.44
C ALA A 43 -12.55 -2.72 -37.96
N GLN A 44 -11.90 -3.72 -37.36
CA GLN A 44 -12.12 -4.10 -35.98
C GLN A 44 -11.79 -2.87 -35.14
N GLN A 45 -12.82 -2.23 -34.58
CA GLN A 45 -12.67 -0.99 -33.84
C GLN A 45 -11.81 -1.34 -32.63
N ASN A 46 -10.59 -0.78 -32.58
CA ASN A 46 -9.57 -1.24 -31.65
C ASN A 46 -9.96 -0.81 -30.22
N VAL A 47 -10.65 -1.70 -29.50
CA VAL A 47 -11.16 -1.43 -28.16
C VAL A 47 -9.96 -1.41 -27.21
N PRO A 48 -9.60 -0.28 -26.57
CA PRO A 48 -8.50 -0.24 -25.62
C PRO A 48 -8.77 -1.14 -24.40
N PRO A 49 -7.74 -1.86 -23.91
CA PRO A 49 -7.85 -2.66 -22.70
C PRO A 49 -7.86 -1.80 -21.42
N PRO A 50 -8.30 -2.36 -20.28
CA PRO A 50 -8.15 -1.74 -18.97
C PRO A 50 -6.69 -1.80 -18.49
N THR A 51 -6.32 -1.00 -17.48
CA THR A 51 -4.97 -1.00 -16.88
C THR A 51 -4.91 -1.78 -15.56
N PHE A 52 -3.76 -2.40 -15.30
CA PHE A 52 -3.48 -3.19 -14.08
C PHE A 52 -2.61 -2.39 -13.10
N ASP A 53 -2.96 -1.13 -12.93
CA ASP A 53 -2.37 -0.16 -11.99
C ASP A 53 -3.02 -0.21 -10.60
N ASN A 54 -3.89 -1.19 -10.34
CA ASN A 54 -4.72 -1.27 -9.15
C ASN A 54 -4.81 -2.71 -8.59
N ASN A 55 -5.38 -2.86 -7.40
CA ASN A 55 -5.33 -4.12 -6.66
C ASN A 55 -6.24 -5.22 -7.28
N PRO A 56 -5.77 -6.47 -7.41
CA PRO A 56 -4.44 -6.96 -7.07
C PRO A 56 -3.45 -6.90 -8.25
N GLN A 57 -2.33 -6.21 -8.03
CA GLN A 57 -1.21 -6.15 -8.98
C GLN A 57 -0.32 -7.41 -8.91
N LEU A 58 0.73 -7.45 -9.74
CA LEU A 58 1.72 -8.52 -9.81
C LEU A 58 2.28 -8.91 -8.43
N ASP A 59 2.16 -10.20 -8.12
CA ASP A 59 2.66 -10.89 -6.91
C ASP A 59 2.20 -10.27 -5.59
N MET A 60 1.09 -9.53 -5.62
CA MET A 60 0.52 -8.95 -4.43
C MET A 60 0.00 -10.06 -3.51
N ILE A 61 0.26 -9.95 -2.20
CA ILE A 61 -0.27 -10.89 -1.20
C ILE A 61 -1.59 -10.35 -0.67
N LEU A 62 -2.66 -11.11 -0.85
CA LEU A 62 -4.02 -10.80 -0.40
C LEU A 62 -4.37 -11.65 0.82
N THR A 63 -5.18 -11.08 1.71
CA THR A 63 -5.36 -11.59 3.08
C THR A 63 -6.82 -11.90 3.41
N ASN A 64 -7.67 -12.09 2.40
CA ASN A 64 -9.08 -12.42 2.54
C ASN A 64 -9.56 -13.37 1.43
N TYR A 65 -10.52 -14.23 1.80
CA TYR A 65 -11.15 -15.22 0.91
C TYR A 65 -11.85 -14.62 -0.31
N ARG A 66 -12.25 -13.34 -0.24
CA ARG A 66 -13.02 -12.65 -1.27
C ARG A 66 -12.36 -11.32 -1.64
N PRO A 67 -11.19 -11.36 -2.31
CA PRO A 67 -10.50 -10.14 -2.70
C PRO A 67 -11.36 -9.32 -3.67
N ILE A 68 -11.07 -8.03 -3.73
CA ILE A 68 -11.57 -7.13 -4.76
C ILE A 68 -10.57 -7.14 -5.89
N LEU A 69 -11.06 -7.40 -7.09
CA LEU A 69 -10.37 -7.12 -8.34
C LEU A 69 -10.70 -5.70 -8.76
N SER A 70 -9.69 -4.89 -9.05
CA SER A 70 -9.78 -3.47 -9.44
C SER A 70 -8.89 -3.23 -10.64
N VAL A 71 -9.40 -2.56 -11.66
CA VAL A 71 -8.62 -2.10 -12.83
C VAL A 71 -8.82 -0.61 -13.03
N GLY A 72 -7.83 0.07 -13.62
CA GLY A 72 -8.04 1.36 -14.24
C GLY A 72 -8.88 1.22 -15.50
N ASN A 73 -9.83 2.13 -15.69
CA ASN A 73 -10.74 2.14 -16.82
C ASN A 73 -10.02 2.51 -18.12
N PRO A 74 -10.40 1.91 -19.27
CA PRO A 74 -9.80 2.23 -20.56
C PRO A 74 -10.01 3.70 -20.94
N VAL A 75 -8.90 4.41 -21.15
CA VAL A 75 -8.89 5.83 -21.53
C VAL A 75 -9.43 6.00 -22.96
N GLY A 76 -10.25 7.03 -23.18
CA GLY A 76 -10.80 7.37 -24.49
C GLY A 76 -11.99 6.52 -24.95
N MET A 77 -12.47 5.58 -24.15
CA MET A 77 -13.66 4.79 -24.49
C MET A 77 -14.95 5.61 -24.49
N LEU A 78 -15.71 5.52 -25.58
CA LEU A 78 -17.10 5.95 -25.62
C LEU A 78 -17.97 4.97 -24.81
N LYS A 79 -18.84 5.51 -23.96
CA LYS A 79 -19.82 4.73 -23.20
C LYS A 79 -21.05 4.42 -24.09
N PRO A 80 -21.77 3.30 -23.85
CA PRO A 80 -21.52 2.30 -22.81
C PRO A 80 -20.48 1.25 -23.23
N TYR A 81 -19.77 0.73 -22.23
CA TYR A 81 -18.94 -0.46 -22.32
C TYR A 81 -18.99 -1.19 -20.98
N THR A 82 -18.66 -2.48 -20.98
CA THR A 82 -18.51 -3.31 -19.78
C THR A 82 -17.12 -3.94 -19.75
N LEU A 83 -16.77 -4.58 -18.63
CA LEU A 83 -15.56 -5.37 -18.49
C LEU A 83 -15.92 -6.84 -18.22
N THR A 84 -15.07 -7.74 -18.71
CA THR A 84 -15.05 -9.14 -18.29
C THR A 84 -13.79 -9.38 -17.48
N PHE A 85 -13.92 -9.90 -16.25
CA PHE A 85 -12.80 -10.34 -15.42
C PHE A 85 -12.82 -11.88 -15.32
N GLU A 86 -11.64 -12.48 -15.31
CA GLU A 86 -11.46 -13.91 -15.08
C GLU A 86 -10.37 -14.17 -14.05
N ILE A 87 -10.59 -15.12 -13.14
CA ILE A 87 -9.60 -15.62 -12.16
C ILE A 87 -9.41 -17.11 -12.42
N SER A 88 -8.17 -17.60 -12.42
CA SER A 88 -7.86 -19.02 -12.51
C SER A 88 -6.73 -19.40 -11.54
N SER A 89 -6.72 -20.64 -11.08
CA SER A 89 -5.57 -21.24 -10.39
C SER A 89 -4.48 -21.73 -11.36
N ASP A 90 -4.67 -21.50 -12.67
CA ASP A 90 -3.82 -22.00 -13.74
C ASP A 90 -3.57 -20.89 -14.80
N PRO A 91 -2.31 -20.63 -15.20
CA PRO A 91 -1.98 -19.52 -16.10
C PRO A 91 -2.58 -19.66 -17.50
N GLN A 92 -3.06 -20.85 -17.89
CA GLN A 92 -3.71 -21.08 -19.17
C GLN A 92 -5.21 -20.75 -19.16
N PHE A 93 -5.82 -20.50 -18.00
CA PHE A 93 -7.26 -20.24 -17.83
C PHE A 93 -8.17 -21.31 -18.46
N PRO A 94 -8.01 -22.61 -18.10
CA PRO A 94 -8.89 -23.66 -18.59
C PRO A 94 -10.30 -23.52 -17.94
N PRO A 95 -11.40 -23.89 -18.64
CA PRO A 95 -12.77 -23.57 -18.19
C PRO A 95 -13.15 -24.16 -16.83
N ASP A 96 -12.62 -25.33 -16.46
CA ASP A 96 -12.88 -26.04 -15.21
C ASP A 96 -12.23 -25.37 -13.97
N LYS A 97 -11.18 -24.56 -14.18
CA LYS A 97 -10.48 -23.83 -13.11
C LYS A 97 -10.74 -22.32 -13.12
N THR A 98 -11.56 -21.82 -14.05
CA THR A 98 -11.67 -20.38 -14.32
C THR A 98 -13.02 -19.82 -13.91
N ILE A 99 -12.98 -18.91 -12.94
CA ILE A 99 -14.13 -18.10 -12.52
C ILE A 99 -14.26 -16.92 -13.49
N VAL A 100 -15.43 -16.75 -14.09
CA VAL A 100 -15.73 -15.67 -15.05
C VAL A 100 -16.78 -14.71 -14.48
N TYR A 101 -16.47 -13.42 -14.50
CA TYR A 101 -17.41 -12.33 -14.18
C TYR A 101 -17.56 -11.44 -15.42
N LYS A 102 -18.79 -11.35 -15.93
CA LYS A 102 -19.14 -10.51 -17.10
C LYS A 102 -19.90 -9.27 -16.66
N ASP A 103 -20.10 -8.36 -17.61
CA ASP A 103 -20.99 -7.19 -17.48
C ASP A 103 -20.66 -6.28 -16.30
N ILE A 104 -19.37 -6.24 -15.92
CA ILE A 104 -18.86 -5.37 -14.87
C ILE A 104 -18.94 -3.93 -15.38
N THR A 105 -19.70 -3.11 -14.66
CA THR A 105 -19.85 -1.68 -14.93
C THR A 105 -18.83 -0.87 -14.13
N HIS A 106 -18.57 0.36 -14.59
CA HIS A 106 -17.67 1.28 -13.94
C HIS A 106 -18.35 1.97 -12.75
N GLN A 107 -17.70 1.96 -11.58
CA GLN A 107 -18.20 2.67 -10.39
C GLN A 107 -18.02 4.19 -10.53
N ASN A 108 -16.92 4.63 -11.14
CA ASN A 108 -16.61 6.04 -11.39
C ASN A 108 -15.87 6.18 -12.74
N PRO A 109 -15.45 7.38 -13.19
CA PRO A 109 -14.75 7.53 -14.46
C PRO A 109 -13.42 6.77 -14.56
N HIS A 110 -12.73 6.53 -13.45
CA HIS A 110 -11.33 6.10 -13.44
C HIS A 110 -11.11 4.61 -13.19
N ILE A 111 -11.97 3.94 -12.42
CA ILE A 111 -11.78 2.53 -12.04
C ILE A 111 -13.04 1.68 -12.20
N SER A 112 -12.82 0.37 -12.30
CA SER A 112 -13.86 -0.67 -12.25
C SER A 112 -13.47 -1.78 -11.28
N GLN A 113 -14.42 -2.19 -10.43
CA GLN A 113 -14.20 -3.15 -9.35
C GLN A 113 -15.20 -4.31 -9.33
N LYS A 114 -14.73 -5.49 -8.93
CA LYS A 114 -15.57 -6.67 -8.62
C LYS A 114 -14.99 -7.40 -7.43
N GLN A 115 -15.76 -7.52 -6.34
CA GLN A 115 -15.43 -8.46 -5.27
C GLN A 115 -15.73 -9.89 -5.74
N VAL A 116 -14.85 -10.82 -5.41
CA VAL A 116 -15.09 -12.26 -5.54
C VAL A 116 -16.39 -12.65 -4.81
N GLU A 117 -17.23 -13.47 -5.45
CA GLU A 117 -18.52 -13.90 -4.91
C GLU A 117 -18.37 -14.94 -3.78
N PRO A 118 -19.32 -15.04 -2.82
CA PRO A 118 -19.24 -16.02 -1.72
C PRO A 118 -19.13 -17.48 -2.15
N ARG A 119 -19.63 -17.84 -3.34
CA ARG A 119 -19.51 -19.19 -3.92
C ARG A 119 -18.15 -19.47 -4.57
N HIS A 120 -17.27 -18.47 -4.63
CA HIS A 120 -15.97 -18.53 -5.30
C HIS A 120 -14.83 -18.14 -4.34
N GLU A 121 -14.99 -18.37 -3.04
CA GLU A 121 -13.96 -18.05 -2.05
C GLU A 121 -12.62 -18.73 -2.38
N LEU A 122 -11.55 -17.93 -2.34
CA LEU A 122 -10.19 -18.35 -2.65
C LEU A 122 -9.51 -18.87 -1.38
N ASN A 123 -8.68 -19.91 -1.52
CA ASN A 123 -7.85 -20.47 -0.46
C ASN A 123 -6.42 -19.95 -0.59
N ASP A 124 -5.54 -20.31 0.36
CA ASP A 124 -4.11 -20.03 0.25
C ASP A 124 -3.54 -20.60 -1.07
N GLY A 125 -2.82 -19.79 -1.84
CA GLY A 125 -2.30 -20.20 -3.16
C GLY A 125 -2.01 -19.05 -4.11
N THR A 126 -1.53 -19.39 -5.32
CA THR A 126 -1.27 -18.44 -6.41
C THR A 126 -2.43 -18.46 -7.40
N TYR A 127 -2.88 -17.28 -7.80
CA TYR A 127 -3.97 -17.10 -8.75
C TYR A 127 -3.55 -16.15 -9.87
N TYR A 128 -3.94 -16.49 -11.09
CA TYR A 128 -3.79 -15.67 -12.28
C TYR A 128 -5.12 -14.99 -12.55
N TRP A 129 -5.11 -13.72 -12.93
CA TRP A 129 -6.33 -13.03 -13.32
C TRP A 129 -6.12 -12.13 -14.53
N ARG A 130 -7.20 -11.93 -15.27
CA ARG A 130 -7.20 -11.15 -16.51
C ARG A 130 -8.48 -10.35 -16.68
N ALA A 131 -8.38 -9.22 -17.37
CA ALA A 131 -9.50 -8.35 -17.68
C ALA A 131 -9.44 -7.88 -19.14
N LYS A 132 -10.61 -7.68 -19.74
CA LYS A 132 -10.77 -7.05 -21.05
C LYS A 132 -12.01 -6.17 -21.11
N THR A 133 -11.96 -5.15 -21.95
CA THR A 133 -13.08 -4.26 -22.27
C THR A 133 -13.99 -4.91 -23.30
N VAL A 134 -15.30 -4.67 -23.21
CA VAL A 134 -16.31 -5.05 -24.21
C VAL A 134 -17.17 -3.82 -24.52
N ASP A 135 -17.23 -3.41 -25.79
CA ASP A 135 -18.01 -2.24 -26.22
C ASP A 135 -19.50 -2.58 -26.43
N TYR A 136 -20.33 -1.55 -26.67
CA TYR A 136 -21.76 -1.70 -26.92
C TYR A 136 -22.14 -2.50 -28.17
N GLN A 137 -21.19 -2.79 -29.07
CA GLN A 137 -21.39 -3.63 -30.25
C GLN A 137 -20.91 -5.08 -30.03
N GLY A 138 -20.32 -5.38 -28.87
CA GLY A 138 -19.73 -6.67 -28.54
C GLY A 138 -18.29 -6.86 -29.04
N ASN A 139 -17.64 -5.82 -29.58
CA ASN A 139 -16.20 -5.87 -29.84
C ASN A 139 -15.45 -5.86 -28.50
N PHE A 140 -14.26 -6.44 -28.45
CA PHE A 140 -13.48 -6.56 -27.21
C PHE A 140 -12.00 -6.25 -27.39
N SER A 141 -11.37 -5.83 -26.30
CA SER A 141 -9.92 -5.58 -26.24
C SER A 141 -9.14 -6.89 -26.12
N ASP A 142 -7.83 -6.81 -26.31
CA ASP A 142 -6.91 -7.83 -25.80
C ASP A 142 -7.06 -8.02 -24.28
N TRP A 143 -6.65 -9.20 -23.81
CA TRP A 143 -6.61 -9.55 -22.38
C TRP A 143 -5.36 -8.98 -21.71
N MET A 144 -5.54 -8.04 -20.79
CA MET A 144 -4.50 -7.71 -19.82
C MET A 144 -4.51 -8.73 -18.68
N ARG A 145 -3.33 -9.14 -18.21
CA ARG A 145 -3.15 -10.27 -17.28
C ARG A 145 -2.14 -9.95 -16.18
N THR A 146 -2.35 -10.49 -14.99
CA THR A 146 -1.31 -10.59 -13.94
C THR A 146 -1.58 -11.79 -13.03
N ARG A 147 -0.82 -11.92 -11.94
CA ARG A 147 -1.05 -12.90 -10.87
C ARG A 147 -0.91 -12.28 -9.49
N PHE A 148 -1.51 -12.91 -8.49
CA PHE A 148 -1.41 -12.56 -7.07
C PHE A 148 -1.35 -13.83 -6.21
N HIS A 149 -1.02 -13.65 -4.94
CA HIS A 149 -1.03 -14.72 -3.95
C HIS A 149 -2.09 -14.45 -2.88
N VAL A 150 -2.62 -15.51 -2.30
CA VAL A 150 -3.54 -15.47 -1.17
C VAL A 150 -2.82 -16.11 0.04
N ASP A 151 -2.73 -15.36 1.14
CA ASP A 151 -2.21 -15.81 2.44
C ASP A 151 -3.19 -15.39 3.55
N LEU A 152 -4.06 -16.33 3.92
CA LEU A 152 -5.10 -16.18 4.94
C LEU A 152 -4.63 -16.67 6.31
N LYS A 153 -3.64 -17.57 6.32
CA LYS A 153 -3.14 -18.27 7.51
C LYS A 153 -2.12 -17.44 8.27
N ASN A 154 -1.13 -16.88 7.60
CA ASN A 154 -0.01 -16.18 8.25
C ASN A 154 -0.29 -14.68 8.46
N SER A 155 -1.35 -14.13 7.86
CA SER A 155 -1.71 -12.70 7.91
C SER A 155 -2.58 -12.25 9.10
N ARG A 156 -2.91 -13.17 10.01
CA ARG A 156 -3.80 -12.91 11.17
C ARG A 156 -3.09 -12.44 12.42
N THR A 157 -1.79 -12.60 12.50
CA THR A 157 -0.95 -12.21 13.64
C THR A 157 0.33 -11.52 13.16
N PHE A 158 1.07 -10.89 14.06
CA PHE A 158 2.44 -10.46 13.77
C PHE A 158 3.25 -11.57 13.07
N SER A 159 3.97 -11.20 12.00
CA SER A 159 4.61 -12.14 11.06
C SER A 159 5.81 -12.89 11.63
N GLY A 160 6.35 -12.46 12.79
CA GLY A 160 7.51 -13.08 13.44
C GLY A 160 8.85 -12.75 12.77
N PHE A 161 8.86 -11.77 11.86
CA PHE A 161 10.06 -11.27 11.20
C PHE A 161 10.43 -9.88 11.74
N LEU A 162 11.73 -9.64 11.91
CA LEU A 162 12.30 -8.36 12.33
C LEU A 162 13.32 -7.93 11.27
N ARG A 163 13.32 -6.66 10.85
CA ARG A 163 14.38 -6.14 9.97
C ARG A 163 15.75 -6.33 10.64
N ALA A 164 16.71 -6.85 9.90
CA ALA A 164 18.09 -6.97 10.33
C ALA A 164 18.85 -5.71 9.86
N PRO A 165 19.44 -4.89 10.76
CA PRO A 165 20.18 -3.72 10.35
C PRO A 165 21.41 -4.10 9.51
N VAL A 166 21.53 -3.51 8.32
CA VAL A 166 22.74 -3.56 7.49
C VAL A 166 23.65 -2.42 7.93
N GLN A 167 24.94 -2.70 8.16
CA GLN A 167 25.92 -1.66 8.52
C GLN A 167 26.49 -0.97 7.26
N GLU A 168 26.80 -1.75 6.23
CA GLU A 168 27.42 -1.26 5.00
C GLU A 168 26.93 -2.07 3.80
N VAL A 169 26.82 -1.41 2.64
CA VAL A 169 26.53 -2.04 1.36
C VAL A 169 27.66 -1.72 0.38
N SER A 170 28.18 -2.75 -0.27
CA SER A 170 29.12 -2.63 -1.39
C SER A 170 28.62 -3.39 -2.61
N VAL A 171 29.07 -3.01 -3.79
CA VAL A 171 28.57 -3.52 -5.07
C VAL A 171 29.74 -3.78 -6.02
N SER A 172 29.53 -4.63 -7.03
CA SER A 172 30.53 -4.89 -8.07
C SER A 172 30.91 -3.62 -8.85
N SER A 173 29.91 -2.81 -9.16
CA SER A 173 30.01 -1.67 -10.08
C SER A 173 28.73 -0.83 -10.00
N GLY A 174 28.70 0.29 -10.73
CA GLY A 174 27.52 1.14 -10.86
C GLY A 174 27.41 2.29 -9.85
N GLU A 175 26.21 2.86 -9.77
CA GLU A 175 25.93 4.14 -9.10
C GLU A 175 24.91 3.98 -7.97
N ASP A 176 25.04 4.83 -6.94
CA ASP A 176 24.19 4.91 -5.74
C ASP A 176 23.89 3.58 -5.00
N PRO A 177 24.91 2.78 -4.62
CA PRO A 177 24.71 1.54 -3.85
C PRO A 177 23.98 1.73 -2.51
N LYS A 178 24.07 2.93 -1.91
CA LYS A 178 23.37 3.31 -0.68
C LYS A 178 21.85 3.14 -0.78
N ASN A 179 21.25 3.33 -1.96
CA ASN A 179 19.80 3.32 -2.16
C ASN A 179 19.20 1.96 -1.78
N ILE A 180 19.96 0.86 -2.01
CA ILE A 180 19.59 -0.53 -1.66
C ILE A 180 19.14 -0.68 -0.20
N ILE A 181 19.64 0.15 0.70
CA ILE A 181 19.31 0.12 2.13
C ILE A 181 18.71 1.44 2.64
N ASP A 182 18.33 2.35 1.74
CA ASP A 182 17.64 3.59 2.10
C ASP A 182 16.13 3.34 2.30
N TRP A 183 15.78 2.87 3.49
CA TRP A 183 14.39 2.67 3.90
C TRP A 183 13.66 3.99 4.23
N SER A 184 14.31 5.15 4.05
CA SER A 184 13.71 6.49 4.20
C SER A 184 13.17 7.08 2.88
N ASP A 185 13.54 6.50 1.74
CA ASP A 185 13.05 6.86 0.41
C ASP A 185 11.52 6.67 0.32
N GLN A 186 10.80 7.79 0.30
CA GLN A 186 9.34 7.83 0.27
C GLN A 186 8.83 7.33 -1.09
N GLY A 187 8.18 6.16 -1.08
CA GLY A 187 7.74 5.49 -2.29
C GLY A 187 8.81 4.66 -3.00
N GLN A 188 10.02 4.52 -2.42
CA GLN A 188 11.11 3.63 -2.86
C GLN A 188 11.58 3.90 -4.30
N ILE A 189 11.59 5.18 -4.72
CA ILE A 189 11.76 5.61 -6.12
C ILE A 189 13.21 5.52 -6.58
N THR A 190 14.16 5.73 -5.67
CA THR A 190 15.60 5.61 -5.93
C THR A 190 16.02 4.14 -6.06
N TYR A 191 17.15 3.89 -6.71
CA TYR A 191 17.70 2.55 -6.91
C TYR A 191 19.22 2.59 -7.08
N TRP A 192 19.88 1.46 -6.79
CA TRP A 192 21.20 1.17 -7.33
C TRP A 192 21.05 0.68 -8.78
N ASN A 193 21.96 1.13 -9.64
CA ASN A 193 22.04 0.75 -11.04
C ASN A 193 23.45 0.23 -11.33
N ASN A 194 23.63 -1.05 -11.67
CA ASN A 194 24.97 -1.58 -11.95
C ASN A 194 25.56 -0.96 -13.23
N SER A 195 26.89 -0.95 -13.38
CA SER A 195 27.48 -0.61 -14.69
C SER A 195 27.15 -1.71 -15.71
N PRO A 196 27.00 -1.39 -17.02
CA PRO A 196 27.03 -2.40 -18.07
C PRO A 196 28.30 -3.25 -17.93
N ARG A 197 28.19 -4.58 -18.07
CA ARG A 197 29.28 -5.51 -17.71
C ARG A 197 30.57 -5.18 -18.47
N ALA A 198 31.62 -4.88 -17.73
CA ALA A 198 32.96 -4.72 -18.27
C ALA A 198 33.53 -6.07 -18.73
N ALA A 199 34.45 -6.05 -19.68
CA ALA A 199 35.13 -7.26 -20.14
C ALA A 199 35.94 -7.89 -18.98
N GLY A 200 35.58 -9.11 -18.59
CA GLY A 200 36.23 -9.86 -17.51
C GLY A 200 35.43 -9.99 -16.21
N GLU A 201 34.32 -9.26 -16.05
CA GLU A 201 33.41 -9.45 -14.91
C GLU A 201 32.35 -10.53 -15.24
N PRO A 202 32.39 -11.73 -14.63
CA PRO A 202 31.45 -12.81 -14.98
C PRO A 202 30.01 -12.54 -14.53
N PHE A 203 29.83 -11.77 -13.45
CA PHE A 203 28.54 -11.44 -12.85
C PHE A 203 28.63 -10.16 -12.02
N SER A 204 27.51 -9.45 -11.87
CA SER A 204 27.40 -8.35 -10.91
C SER A 204 27.00 -8.87 -9.53
N TRP A 205 27.27 -8.10 -8.48
CA TRP A 205 26.94 -8.51 -7.12
C TRP A 205 26.66 -7.32 -6.19
N VAL A 206 25.92 -7.60 -5.12
CA VAL A 206 25.70 -6.71 -3.96
C VAL A 206 26.10 -7.46 -2.71
N VAL A 207 26.92 -6.85 -1.85
CA VAL A 207 27.30 -7.37 -0.53
C VAL A 207 26.69 -6.49 0.55
N LEU A 208 25.97 -7.11 1.48
CA LEU A 208 25.52 -6.52 2.73
C LEU A 208 26.47 -6.97 3.86
N ASP A 209 27.15 -6.03 4.51
CA ASP A 209 27.83 -6.29 5.78
C ASP A 209 26.88 -5.98 6.93
N MET A 210 26.57 -6.99 7.74
CA MET A 210 25.71 -6.86 8.92
C MET A 210 26.49 -6.37 10.16
N GLY A 211 27.79 -6.08 10.02
CA GLY A 211 28.72 -5.68 11.09
C GLY A 211 29.13 -6.80 12.04
N ARG A 212 28.22 -7.76 12.24
CA ARG A 212 28.34 -8.91 13.14
C ARG A 212 27.62 -10.11 12.55
N LYS A 213 27.92 -11.31 13.07
CA LYS A 213 27.15 -12.52 12.75
C LYS A 213 25.68 -12.31 13.11
N THR A 214 24.81 -12.45 12.11
CA THR A 214 23.37 -12.20 12.21
C THR A 214 22.64 -13.39 11.59
N PRO A 215 21.60 -13.98 12.22
CA PRO A 215 20.90 -15.16 11.70
C PRO A 215 19.77 -14.76 10.72
N VAL A 216 20.12 -14.30 9.52
CA VAL A 216 19.12 -13.91 8.50
C VAL A 216 18.37 -15.16 8.00
N THR A 217 17.06 -15.01 7.82
CA THR A 217 16.11 -16.10 7.46
C THR A 217 15.24 -15.76 6.26
N ARG A 218 15.17 -14.47 5.89
CA ARG A 218 14.39 -13.98 4.76
C ARG A 218 15.07 -12.76 4.14
N PHE A 219 14.98 -12.65 2.81
CA PHE A 219 15.14 -11.37 2.11
C PHE A 219 13.81 -10.95 1.50
N TRP A 220 13.48 -9.66 1.62
CA TRP A 220 12.52 -9.00 0.73
C TRP A 220 13.29 -8.05 -0.17
N MET A 221 13.01 -8.08 -1.47
CA MET A 221 13.73 -7.28 -2.47
C MET A 221 12.75 -6.64 -3.44
N LEU A 222 13.02 -5.38 -3.80
CA LEU A 222 12.28 -4.64 -4.81
C LEU A 222 13.24 -4.17 -5.91
N SER A 223 12.98 -4.60 -7.15
CA SER A 223 13.57 -4.04 -8.37
C SER A 223 12.69 -2.93 -8.96
N THR A 224 13.25 -2.16 -9.90
CA THR A 224 12.59 -0.98 -10.45
C THR A 224 11.22 -1.28 -11.07
N ARG A 225 10.36 -0.27 -11.04
CA ARG A 225 8.93 -0.38 -11.34
C ARG A 225 8.54 0.33 -12.63
N GLN A 226 9.53 0.82 -13.38
CA GLN A 226 9.31 1.49 -14.65
C GLN A 226 8.61 0.55 -15.65
N THR A 227 7.66 1.12 -16.40
CA THR A 227 6.96 0.46 -17.51
C THR A 227 7.77 0.46 -18.81
N THR A 228 9.09 0.60 -18.73
CA THR A 228 9.97 0.29 -19.86
C THR A 228 9.91 -1.22 -20.12
N PRO A 229 10.04 -1.71 -21.38
CA PRO A 229 9.99 -3.15 -21.66
C PRO A 229 11.11 -3.99 -21.02
N ALA A 230 12.16 -3.31 -20.57
CA ALA A 230 13.37 -3.89 -19.99
C ALA A 230 13.78 -3.03 -18.76
N PRO A 231 13.10 -3.19 -17.61
CA PRO A 231 13.33 -2.36 -16.43
C PRO A 231 14.64 -2.68 -15.67
N GLY A 232 15.16 -3.91 -15.76
CA GLY A 232 16.37 -4.32 -15.03
C GLY A 232 16.08 -5.22 -13.83
N TRP A 233 14.98 -5.97 -13.88
CA TRP A 233 14.67 -7.02 -12.91
C TRP A 233 15.67 -8.16 -13.04
N LEU A 234 16.07 -8.72 -11.91
CA LEU A 234 16.97 -9.88 -11.88
C LEU A 234 16.20 -11.09 -12.42
N THR A 235 16.77 -11.86 -13.35
CA THR A 235 16.14 -13.05 -13.95
C THR A 235 16.81 -14.36 -13.53
N HIS A 236 18.09 -14.31 -13.15
CA HIS A 236 18.79 -15.41 -12.48
C HIS A 236 19.77 -14.85 -11.45
N PHE A 237 19.62 -15.26 -10.19
CA PHE A 237 20.49 -14.83 -9.09
C PHE A 237 20.51 -15.86 -7.94
N VAL A 238 21.47 -15.73 -7.02
CA VAL A 238 21.58 -16.53 -5.79
C VAL A 238 22.08 -15.67 -4.63
N TRP A 239 21.71 -16.02 -3.40
CA TRP A 239 22.33 -15.44 -2.20
C TRP A 239 23.44 -16.34 -1.65
N GLN A 240 24.50 -15.72 -1.17
CA GLN A 240 25.67 -16.37 -0.58
C GLN A 240 25.95 -15.83 0.81
N GLY A 241 26.46 -16.67 1.70
CA GLY A 241 26.95 -16.29 3.02
C GLY A 241 28.48 -16.29 3.08
N SER A 242 29.06 -15.36 3.83
CA SER A 242 30.48 -15.37 4.19
C SER A 242 30.74 -14.86 5.61
N LYS A 243 31.71 -15.47 6.30
CA LYS A 243 32.14 -15.08 7.65
C LYS A 243 33.21 -13.98 7.62
N ASP A 244 33.96 -13.88 6.52
CA ASP A 244 35.18 -13.07 6.37
C ASP A 244 35.15 -12.13 5.15
N GLY A 245 34.09 -12.18 4.34
CA GLY A 245 33.94 -11.41 3.10
C GLY A 245 34.75 -11.96 1.92
N ARG A 246 35.45 -13.08 2.10
CA ARG A 246 36.42 -13.63 1.12
C ARG A 246 36.00 -15.00 0.62
N THR A 247 35.65 -15.90 1.54
CA THR A 247 35.15 -17.25 1.21
C THR A 247 33.63 -17.23 1.25
N TRP A 248 33.00 -17.55 0.13
CA TRP A 248 31.56 -17.47 -0.07
C TRP A 248 30.96 -18.86 -0.30
N THR A 249 29.74 -19.07 0.16
CA THR A 249 28.98 -20.32 -0.04
C THR A 249 27.54 -19.98 -0.35
N ASP A 250 26.97 -20.61 -1.37
CA ASP A 250 25.57 -20.46 -1.74
C ASP A 250 24.66 -20.84 -0.56
N ILE A 251 23.63 -20.04 -0.33
CA ILE A 251 22.61 -20.30 0.67
C ILE A 251 21.55 -21.18 0.01
N GLU A 252 21.40 -22.39 0.55
CA GLU A 252 20.43 -23.38 0.07
C GLU A 252 19.01 -22.78 -0.03
N GLY A 253 18.34 -23.04 -1.16
CA GLY A 253 16.99 -22.54 -1.43
C GLY A 253 16.91 -21.09 -1.92
N THR A 254 18.03 -20.37 -2.07
CA THR A 254 18.02 -18.95 -2.50
C THR A 254 18.39 -18.71 -3.97
N GLU A 255 18.75 -19.75 -4.74
CA GLU A 255 18.92 -19.60 -6.18
C GLU A 255 17.54 -19.51 -6.85
N ILE A 256 17.30 -18.41 -7.56
CA ILE A 256 16.08 -18.17 -8.33
C ILE A 256 16.47 -18.05 -9.81
N ARG A 257 15.80 -18.84 -10.66
CA ARG A 257 16.00 -18.90 -12.11
C ARG A 257 14.68 -18.56 -12.81
N ASN A 258 14.76 -17.93 -13.99
CA ASN A 258 13.60 -17.48 -14.77
C ASN A 258 12.67 -16.54 -13.97
N ASN A 259 13.23 -15.73 -13.07
CA ASN A 259 12.45 -14.78 -12.30
C ASN A 259 11.82 -13.73 -13.23
N ASP A 260 10.50 -13.55 -13.10
CA ASP A 260 9.68 -12.67 -13.94
C ASP A 260 8.97 -11.58 -13.11
N THR A 261 9.46 -11.30 -11.90
CA THR A 261 8.89 -10.30 -10.99
C THR A 261 9.89 -9.31 -10.43
N TYR A 262 9.40 -8.10 -10.15
CA TYR A 262 10.15 -7.05 -9.46
C TYR A 262 10.11 -7.17 -7.94
N ARG A 263 9.23 -8.00 -7.36
CA ARG A 263 9.09 -8.16 -5.90
C ARG A 263 9.43 -9.59 -5.49
N ASN A 264 10.58 -9.78 -4.84
CA ASN A 264 11.02 -11.09 -4.38
C ASN A 264 10.86 -11.22 -2.87
N ILE A 265 10.27 -12.32 -2.40
CA ILE A 265 10.23 -12.71 -0.99
C ILE A 265 10.87 -14.09 -0.88
N ILE A 266 12.04 -14.16 -0.26
CA ILE A 266 12.92 -15.32 -0.29
C ILE A 266 13.08 -15.81 1.15
N ASP A 267 12.33 -16.85 1.52
CA ASP A 267 12.50 -17.55 2.79
C ASP A 267 13.54 -18.66 2.68
N PHE A 268 14.40 -18.82 3.69
CA PHE A 268 15.42 -19.86 3.73
C PHE A 268 15.76 -20.26 5.18
N THR A 269 16.42 -21.42 5.34
CA THR A 269 16.91 -21.89 6.65
C THR A 269 17.88 -20.87 7.25
N PRO A 270 17.74 -20.49 8.55
CA PRO A 270 18.57 -19.44 9.15
C PRO A 270 20.08 -19.63 8.95
N VAL A 271 20.70 -18.71 8.19
CA VAL A 271 22.17 -18.66 8.04
C VAL A 271 22.71 -17.63 9.01
N ASN A 272 23.64 -18.00 9.89
CA ASN A 272 24.24 -17.09 10.87
C ASN A 272 25.65 -16.64 10.45
N THR A 273 25.73 -15.52 9.74
CA THR A 273 27.01 -15.01 9.21
C THR A 273 27.07 -13.48 9.20
N ARG A 274 28.24 -12.90 8.91
CA ARG A 274 28.44 -11.43 8.88
C ARG A 274 28.08 -10.83 7.52
N TYR A 275 28.49 -11.46 6.42
CA TYR A 275 28.34 -10.92 5.08
C TYR A 275 27.35 -11.76 4.27
N TYR A 276 26.47 -11.08 3.54
CA TYR A 276 25.54 -11.68 2.59
C TYR A 276 25.79 -11.10 1.20
N ARG A 277 25.95 -11.95 0.19
CA ARG A 277 26.17 -11.53 -1.20
C ARG A 277 25.06 -12.01 -2.12
N LEU A 278 24.37 -11.08 -2.75
CA LEU A 278 23.54 -11.35 -3.92
C LEU A 278 24.46 -11.44 -5.14
N VAL A 279 24.48 -12.58 -5.83
CA VAL A 279 25.18 -12.76 -7.10
C VAL A 279 24.15 -12.77 -8.23
N ILE A 280 24.34 -11.89 -9.22
CA ILE A 280 23.40 -11.64 -10.31
C ILE A 280 23.97 -12.23 -11.60
N TYR A 281 23.44 -13.38 -12.00
CA TYR A 281 23.84 -14.08 -13.22
C TYR A 281 23.21 -13.48 -14.48
N SER A 282 21.94 -13.06 -14.41
CA SER A 282 21.26 -12.33 -15.48
C SER A 282 20.12 -11.45 -14.99
N GLN A 283 19.73 -10.50 -15.84
CA GLN A 283 18.66 -9.52 -15.61
C GLN A 283 17.93 -9.23 -16.94
N ASN A 284 16.72 -8.65 -16.91
CA ASN A 284 15.90 -8.42 -18.11
C ASN A 284 16.23 -7.12 -18.88
N ALA A 285 17.32 -6.44 -18.56
CA ALA A 285 17.79 -5.21 -19.23
C ALA A 285 19.31 -5.14 -19.31
N LEU A 286 19.84 -4.07 -19.93
CA LEU A 286 21.29 -3.81 -19.97
C LEU A 286 21.90 -3.74 -18.55
N GLN A 287 21.17 -3.15 -17.61
CA GLN A 287 21.57 -2.95 -16.23
C GLN A 287 20.59 -3.62 -15.26
N ALA A 288 21.08 -4.07 -14.11
CA ALA A 288 20.27 -4.52 -12.99
C ALA A 288 19.92 -3.30 -12.12
N GLN A 289 18.63 -3.16 -11.77
CA GLN A 289 18.13 -2.08 -10.93
C GLN A 289 17.45 -2.63 -9.69
N ILE A 290 17.93 -2.20 -8.52
CA ILE A 290 17.41 -2.62 -7.21
C ILE A 290 17.12 -1.37 -6.39
N ASN A 291 15.85 -1.15 -6.06
CA ASN A 291 15.42 -0.07 -5.19
C ASN A 291 15.81 -0.36 -3.75
N VAL A 292 15.53 -1.58 -3.27
CA VAL A 292 15.71 -1.92 -1.85
C VAL A 292 15.88 -3.42 -1.63
N ILE A 293 16.70 -3.75 -0.63
CA ILE A 293 16.80 -5.07 -0.02
C ILE A 293 16.62 -4.92 1.49
N ILE A 294 15.75 -5.75 2.07
CA ILE A 294 15.55 -5.86 3.51
C ILE A 294 15.86 -7.31 3.94
N PRO A 295 16.98 -7.55 4.64
CA PRO A 295 17.18 -8.81 5.34
C PRO A 295 16.33 -8.86 6.61
N TYR A 296 15.79 -10.04 6.94
CA TYR A 296 15.03 -10.27 8.16
C TYR A 296 15.58 -11.43 8.98
N VAL A 297 15.46 -11.31 10.29
CA VAL A 297 15.66 -12.40 11.25
C VAL A 297 14.31 -12.84 11.82
N ARG A 298 14.22 -14.08 12.30
CA ARG A 298 13.10 -14.50 13.17
C ARG A 298 13.30 -13.98 14.58
N GLY A 299 12.23 -13.46 15.20
CA GLY A 299 12.32 -13.00 16.59
C GLY A 299 11.03 -12.45 17.18
N GLY A 300 11.09 -12.16 18.48
CA GLY A 300 10.08 -11.37 19.18
C GLY A 300 10.47 -9.90 19.19
N LEU A 301 9.49 -9.02 18.99
CA LEU A 301 9.63 -7.58 19.12
C LEU A 301 10.05 -7.20 20.55
N ARG A 302 10.83 -6.14 20.67
CA ARG A 302 11.18 -5.56 21.98
C ARG A 302 9.98 -4.78 22.50
N VAL A 303 9.78 -4.80 23.81
CA VAL A 303 8.85 -3.87 24.46
C VAL A 303 9.61 -2.56 24.65
N PRO A 304 9.19 -1.45 24.02
CA PRO A 304 9.83 -0.16 24.23
C PRO A 304 9.45 0.42 25.59
N ASP A 305 10.31 1.28 26.11
CA ASP A 305 9.99 2.07 27.29
C ASP A 305 8.93 3.13 26.93
N VAL A 306 8.04 3.41 27.89
CA VAL A 306 6.92 4.36 27.70
C VAL A 306 6.79 5.25 28.93
N PRO A 307 6.36 6.51 28.79
CA PRO A 307 6.22 7.44 29.91
C PRO A 307 5.32 6.89 31.02
N ASP A 308 5.57 7.36 32.24
CA ASP A 308 4.61 7.21 33.33
C ASP A 308 3.42 8.17 33.17
N GLY A 309 2.23 7.66 33.51
CA GLY A 309 0.96 8.34 33.35
C GLY A 309 0.38 8.25 31.95
N ASP A 310 -0.31 9.31 31.55
CA ASP A 310 -1.15 9.36 30.35
C ASP A 310 -0.35 9.74 29.10
N TYR A 311 -0.52 8.93 28.05
CA TYR A 311 0.10 9.17 26.75
C TYR A 311 -0.74 8.56 25.61
N VAL A 312 -0.61 9.16 24.43
CA VAL A 312 -1.09 8.63 23.16
C VAL A 312 0.04 7.86 22.49
N LEU A 313 -0.24 6.61 22.11
CA LEU A 313 0.65 5.84 21.26
C LEU A 313 0.36 6.19 19.79
N ILE A 314 1.38 6.54 19.04
CA ILE A 314 1.31 6.76 17.59
C ILE A 314 2.14 5.66 16.92
N ILE A 315 1.55 4.95 15.96
CA ILE A 315 2.26 3.97 15.15
C ILE A 315 2.65 4.64 13.83
N GLY A 316 3.95 4.65 13.55
CA GLY A 316 4.56 5.32 12.41
C GLY A 316 4.60 4.42 11.18
N ASN A 317 3.79 4.77 10.19
CA ASN A 317 3.43 3.87 9.08
C ASN A 317 4.16 4.19 7.78
N GLN A 318 5.04 5.21 7.76
CA GLN A 318 6.06 5.34 6.72
C GLN A 318 7.06 4.18 6.81
N MET A 319 7.74 3.89 5.70
CA MET A 319 8.65 2.73 5.59
C MET A 319 9.81 2.73 6.61
N ASN A 320 10.25 3.90 7.10
CA ASN A 320 11.25 4.04 8.17
C ASN A 320 10.66 4.16 9.59
N GLY A 321 9.35 4.10 9.76
CA GLY A 321 8.66 4.33 11.04
C GLY A 321 8.31 5.79 11.34
N PHE A 322 8.47 6.71 10.40
CA PHE A 322 8.15 8.14 10.58
C PHE A 322 6.64 8.43 10.44
N THR A 323 6.21 9.62 10.91
CA THR A 323 4.85 10.14 10.73
C THR A 323 4.87 11.40 9.88
N TYR A 324 4.32 11.34 8.66
CA TYR A 324 4.37 12.44 7.68
C TYR A 324 3.84 13.79 8.20
N THR A 325 2.78 13.77 9.03
CA THR A 325 2.01 14.98 9.38
C THR A 325 2.23 15.50 10.81
N GLN A 326 3.46 15.38 11.34
CA GLN A 326 3.84 15.91 12.69
C GLN A 326 2.87 15.50 13.83
N LEU A 327 2.34 14.27 13.81
CA LEU A 327 1.24 13.85 14.70
C LEU A 327 1.56 14.02 16.18
N ALA A 328 2.79 13.69 16.60
CA ALA A 328 3.24 13.88 17.99
C ALA A 328 3.10 15.35 18.43
N ARG A 329 3.58 16.30 17.60
CA ARG A 329 3.48 17.74 17.86
C ARG A 329 2.04 18.23 17.94
N PHE A 330 1.12 17.67 17.15
CA PHE A 330 -0.30 18.00 17.27
C PHE A 330 -0.86 17.54 18.62
N VAL A 331 -0.60 16.30 19.01
CA VAL A 331 -1.04 15.70 20.29
C VAL A 331 -0.48 16.47 21.49
N GLU A 332 0.82 16.79 21.47
CA GLU A 332 1.51 17.60 22.47
C GLU A 332 0.96 19.03 22.53
N GLY A 333 0.64 19.62 21.36
CA GLY A 333 -0.05 20.91 21.26
C GLY A 333 -1.49 20.91 21.79
N LYS A 334 -2.05 19.75 22.14
CA LYS A 334 -3.32 19.59 22.87
C LYS A 334 -3.13 19.23 24.35
N GLY A 335 -1.89 19.15 24.84
CA GLY A 335 -1.57 18.90 26.25
C GLY A 335 -1.30 17.45 26.62
N TYR A 336 -1.36 16.52 25.66
CA TYR A 336 -1.14 15.08 25.91
C TYR A 336 0.29 14.67 25.56
N LYS A 337 0.87 13.70 26.28
CA LYS A 337 2.16 13.11 25.89
C LYS A 337 1.98 12.24 24.64
N ALA A 338 2.92 12.30 23.70
CA ALA A 338 2.96 11.41 22.54
C ALA A 338 4.13 10.42 22.64
N VAL A 339 3.94 9.20 22.13
CA VAL A 339 5.01 8.22 21.92
C VAL A 339 4.86 7.66 20.52
N THR A 340 5.85 7.86 19.65
CA THR A 340 5.85 7.28 18.29
C THR A 340 6.68 6.00 18.27
N ILE A 341 6.11 4.90 17.77
CA ILE A 341 6.81 3.63 17.56
C ILE A 341 6.64 3.22 16.07
N PRO A 342 7.69 2.78 15.37
CA PRO A 342 7.57 2.26 14.01
C PRO A 342 6.59 1.08 13.90
N HIS A 343 5.87 0.97 12.77
CA HIS A 343 4.96 -0.16 12.51
C HIS A 343 5.66 -1.52 12.63
N GLN A 344 6.87 -1.66 12.08
CA GLN A 344 7.64 -2.90 12.13
C GLN A 344 8.12 -3.28 13.54
N ASP A 345 8.08 -2.35 14.50
CA ASP A 345 8.39 -2.57 15.92
C ASP A 345 7.13 -2.86 16.78
N MET A 346 5.94 -2.83 16.19
CA MET A 346 4.65 -2.97 16.90
C MET A 346 3.90 -4.27 16.63
N SER A 347 3.19 -4.74 17.67
CA SER A 347 2.23 -5.84 17.58
C SER A 347 1.26 -5.82 18.77
N LEU A 348 0.20 -6.62 18.70
CA LEU A 348 -0.69 -6.84 19.84
C LEU A 348 0.06 -7.37 21.08
N LYS A 349 1.12 -8.18 20.90
CA LYS A 349 1.94 -8.66 22.01
C LYS A 349 2.72 -7.52 22.68
N VAL A 350 3.31 -6.63 21.88
CA VAL A 350 4.02 -5.44 22.39
C VAL A 350 3.06 -4.52 23.13
N LEU A 351 1.93 -4.17 22.49
CA LEU A 351 0.90 -3.28 23.07
C LEU A 351 0.39 -3.78 24.43
N ARG A 352 0.21 -5.10 24.60
CA ARG A 352 -0.22 -5.72 25.86
C ARG A 352 0.88 -5.85 26.91
N ALA A 353 2.14 -5.65 26.52
CA ALA A 353 3.31 -5.77 27.40
C ALA A 353 3.91 -4.41 27.81
N LEU A 354 3.40 -3.30 27.27
CA LEU A 354 3.80 -1.94 27.68
C LEU A 354 3.55 -1.76 29.19
N LYS A 355 4.51 -1.15 29.90
CA LYS A 355 4.47 -0.91 31.35
C LYS A 355 3.18 -0.19 31.77
N ASN A 356 2.82 0.84 31.01
CA ASN A 356 1.59 1.58 31.14
C ASN A 356 0.74 1.35 29.88
N ARG A 357 -0.58 1.36 30.03
CA ARG A 357 -1.52 1.25 28.89
C ARG A 357 -1.73 2.63 28.26
N PRO A 358 -1.64 2.77 26.93
CA PRO A 358 -1.89 4.06 26.28
C PRO A 358 -3.36 4.49 26.45
N MET A 359 -3.57 5.80 26.51
CA MET A 359 -4.91 6.42 26.49
C MET A 359 -5.60 6.22 25.13
N ALA A 360 -4.82 6.30 24.05
CA ALA A 360 -5.27 6.07 22.68
C ALA A 360 -4.15 5.47 21.82
N VAL A 361 -4.52 4.82 20.72
CA VAL A 361 -3.60 4.45 19.62
C VAL A 361 -3.97 5.23 18.35
N ILE A 362 -3.00 5.84 17.68
CA ILE A 362 -3.16 6.50 16.39
C ILE A 362 -2.31 5.77 15.34
N PHE A 363 -2.94 5.23 14.30
CA PHE A 363 -2.26 4.68 13.13
C PHE A 363 -2.02 5.81 12.12
N SER A 364 -0.76 6.11 11.77
CA SER A 364 -0.43 7.28 10.95
C SER A 364 -0.69 7.07 9.45
N GLY A 365 -0.61 8.18 8.70
CA GLY A 365 -0.51 8.16 7.24
C GLY A 365 0.81 7.55 6.74
N ASN A 366 0.82 7.17 5.47
CA ASN A 366 1.96 6.65 4.69
C ASN A 366 1.87 7.24 3.26
N ASN A 367 3.01 7.42 2.57
CA ASN A 367 3.08 8.06 1.25
C ASN A 367 3.48 7.10 0.13
N ALA A 368 3.72 5.82 0.42
CA ALA A 368 4.14 4.80 -0.55
C ALA A 368 2.96 3.90 -0.97
N ASP A 369 2.80 3.63 -2.27
CA ASP A 369 1.75 2.71 -2.72
C ASP A 369 1.95 1.28 -2.16
N TRP A 370 0.84 0.62 -1.82
CA TRP A 370 0.84 -0.66 -1.10
C TRP A 370 1.56 -1.80 -1.83
N GLN A 371 1.57 -1.80 -3.17
CA GLN A 371 2.33 -2.77 -3.96
C GLN A 371 3.86 -2.66 -3.82
N TYR A 372 4.38 -1.62 -3.18
CA TYR A 372 5.83 -1.38 -3.06
C TYR A 372 6.35 -1.54 -1.64
N LEU A 373 5.51 -2.02 -0.72
CA LEU A 373 5.85 -2.25 0.68
C LEU A 373 5.83 -3.75 1.04
N PRO A 374 6.65 -4.19 2.01
CA PRO A 374 6.55 -5.52 2.60
C PRO A 374 5.32 -5.60 3.51
N LEU A 375 4.11 -5.77 2.93
CA LEU A 375 2.83 -5.67 3.66
C LEU A 375 2.68 -6.63 4.88
N PHE A 376 3.54 -7.64 5.02
CA PHE A 376 3.60 -8.51 6.19
C PHE A 376 4.20 -7.85 7.46
N GLU A 377 4.83 -6.68 7.35
CA GLU A 377 5.27 -5.90 8.52
C GLU A 377 4.07 -5.30 9.27
N PHE A 378 3.07 -4.80 8.54
CA PHE A 378 1.84 -4.21 9.09
C PHE A 378 0.89 -5.23 9.75
N TYR A 379 1.17 -6.54 9.67
CA TYR A 379 0.31 -7.57 10.27
C TYR A 379 0.19 -7.44 11.80
N GLY A 380 1.17 -6.82 12.47
CA GLY A 380 1.12 -6.47 13.89
C GLY A 380 0.03 -5.43 14.21
N GLU A 381 -0.06 -4.36 13.40
CA GLU A 381 -1.14 -3.36 13.48
C GLU A 381 -2.48 -3.95 13.09
N PHE A 382 -2.56 -4.71 11.99
CA PHE A 382 -3.81 -5.36 11.58
C PHE A 382 -4.32 -6.31 12.68
N GLU A 383 -3.44 -6.97 13.43
CA GLU A 383 -3.83 -7.74 14.61
C GLU A 383 -4.40 -6.87 15.74
N ILE A 384 -3.82 -5.70 16.02
CA ILE A 384 -4.36 -4.71 16.97
C ILE A 384 -5.77 -4.26 16.51
N ILE A 385 -5.88 -3.81 15.26
CA ILE A 385 -7.13 -3.37 14.61
C ILE A 385 -8.20 -4.47 14.61
N ARG A 386 -7.85 -5.75 14.61
CA ARG A 386 -8.83 -6.85 14.69
C ARG A 386 -9.23 -7.26 16.11
N LYS A 387 -8.40 -7.01 17.12
CA LYS A 387 -8.51 -7.68 18.45
C LYS A 387 -8.56 -6.74 19.66
N VAL A 388 -8.31 -5.44 19.50
CA VAL A 388 -8.42 -4.45 20.60
C VAL A 388 -9.78 -3.76 20.55
N HIS A 389 -10.53 -3.83 21.64
CA HIS A 389 -11.90 -3.29 21.74
C HIS A 389 -12.06 -2.26 22.87
N ASP A 390 -11.02 -2.11 23.68
CA ASP A 390 -11.03 -1.45 24.97
C ASP A 390 -10.03 -0.28 25.04
N ILE A 391 -9.31 0.01 23.95
CA ILE A 391 -8.47 1.20 23.79
C ILE A 391 -9.06 2.04 22.65
N PRO A 392 -9.26 3.36 22.85
CA PRO A 392 -9.57 4.32 21.79
C PRO A 392 -8.57 4.26 20.64
N MET A 393 -9.04 4.19 19.41
CA MET A 393 -8.20 4.07 18.21
C MET A 393 -8.60 5.05 17.11
N MET A 394 -7.61 5.70 16.49
CA MET A 394 -7.77 6.61 15.36
C MET A 394 -6.88 6.15 14.20
N GLY A 395 -7.42 6.10 12.98
CA GLY A 395 -6.66 5.85 11.76
C GLY A 395 -6.64 7.08 10.85
N ILE A 396 -5.46 7.51 10.39
CA ILE A 396 -5.31 8.73 9.58
C ILE A 396 -4.70 8.39 8.22
N CYS A 397 -5.34 8.77 7.10
CA CYS A 397 -4.90 8.47 5.73
C CYS A 397 -4.70 6.95 5.57
N ALA A 398 -3.48 6.46 5.40
CA ALA A 398 -3.17 5.02 5.48
C ALA A 398 -3.80 4.31 6.70
N GLY A 399 -3.79 4.93 7.88
CA GLY A 399 -4.44 4.38 9.07
C GLY A 399 -5.96 4.22 8.93
N ASN A 400 -6.62 5.02 8.10
CA ASN A 400 -8.03 4.82 7.71
C ASN A 400 -8.16 3.57 6.84
N GLU A 401 -7.36 3.48 5.78
CA GLU A 401 -7.31 2.31 4.89
C GLU A 401 -7.02 1.02 5.66
N PHE A 402 -6.17 1.06 6.69
CA PHE A 402 -5.81 -0.07 7.54
C PHE A 402 -7.00 -0.68 8.29
N TYR A 403 -8.05 0.08 8.61
CA TYR A 403 -9.27 -0.49 9.19
C TYR A 403 -9.97 -1.46 8.25
N ALA A 404 -9.90 -1.22 6.93
CA ALA A 404 -10.43 -2.15 5.93
C ALA A 404 -9.38 -3.21 5.54
N MET A 405 -8.13 -2.81 5.30
CA MET A 405 -7.03 -3.70 4.90
C MET A 405 -6.72 -4.79 5.94
N ALA A 406 -6.95 -4.53 7.23
CA ALA A 406 -6.84 -5.54 8.29
C ALA A 406 -7.77 -6.74 8.06
N TYR A 407 -8.89 -6.56 7.35
CA TYR A 407 -9.82 -7.63 6.97
C TYR A 407 -9.62 -8.14 5.55
N GLY A 408 -8.76 -7.50 4.76
CA GLY A 408 -8.40 -7.90 3.38
C GLY A 408 -7.68 -6.77 2.65
N ILE A 409 -6.40 -6.97 2.30
CA ILE A 409 -5.55 -5.92 1.72
C ILE A 409 -6.16 -5.24 0.47
N SER A 410 -6.90 -5.98 -0.36
CA SER A 410 -7.59 -5.43 -1.54
C SER A 410 -8.76 -4.47 -1.23
N PHE A 411 -9.13 -4.28 0.05
CA PHE A 411 -10.14 -3.28 0.43
C PHE A 411 -9.59 -1.84 0.35
N GLY A 412 -8.27 -1.67 0.43
CA GLY A 412 -7.61 -0.45 -0.07
C GLY A 412 -7.43 -0.57 -1.59
N HIS A 413 -7.70 0.51 -2.33
CA HIS A 413 -7.52 0.56 -3.78
C HIS A 413 -7.01 1.94 -4.25
N TRP A 414 -6.32 1.96 -5.39
CA TRP A 414 -5.97 3.21 -6.06
C TRP A 414 -7.25 3.86 -6.61
N MET A 415 -7.41 5.16 -6.42
CA MET A 415 -8.64 5.89 -6.77
C MET A 415 -8.76 6.20 -8.26
N GLY A 416 -7.66 6.15 -9.01
CA GLY A 416 -7.59 6.63 -10.40
C GLY A 416 -6.93 8.00 -10.59
N TRP A 417 -6.54 8.64 -9.50
CA TRP A 417 -6.02 10.01 -9.42
C TRP A 417 -5.36 10.23 -8.04
N PHE A 418 -4.77 11.40 -7.81
CA PHE A 418 -4.15 11.81 -6.54
C PHE A 418 -4.88 13.05 -6.02
N ASP A 419 -5.43 12.99 -4.81
CA ASP A 419 -6.04 14.16 -4.15
C ASP A 419 -4.97 14.88 -3.35
N ASP A 420 -4.56 16.04 -3.85
CA ASP A 420 -3.73 17.02 -3.14
C ASP A 420 -4.54 18.32 -3.02
N THR A 421 -5.29 18.47 -1.93
CA THR A 421 -6.14 19.65 -1.78
C THR A 421 -5.34 20.94 -1.58
N MET A 422 -4.08 20.84 -1.13
CA MET A 422 -3.15 21.98 -1.03
C MET A 422 -2.69 22.46 -2.41
N PHE A 423 -2.17 21.56 -3.25
CA PHE A 423 -1.72 21.87 -4.60
C PHE A 423 -2.87 22.39 -5.46
N ARG A 424 -4.04 21.74 -5.41
CA ARG A 424 -5.25 22.16 -6.13
C ARG A 424 -5.67 23.58 -5.78
N LEU A 425 -5.58 23.99 -4.51
CA LEU A 425 -5.84 25.39 -4.11
C LEU A 425 -4.81 26.36 -4.68
N THR A 426 -3.52 25.98 -4.76
CA THR A 426 -2.49 26.84 -5.37
C THR A 426 -2.66 27.01 -6.89
N GLU A 427 -3.28 26.03 -7.57
CA GLU A 427 -3.69 26.14 -8.97
C GLU A 427 -5.03 26.90 -9.16
N GLY A 428 -5.63 27.41 -8.09
CA GLY A 428 -6.92 28.11 -8.14
C GLY A 428 -8.14 27.19 -8.31
N GLN A 429 -7.97 25.88 -8.17
CA GLN A 429 -9.09 24.93 -8.11
C GLN A 429 -9.81 25.05 -6.76
N ILE A 430 -11.07 24.60 -6.72
CA ILE A 430 -11.85 24.46 -5.49
C ILE A 430 -11.87 22.98 -5.12
N PRO A 431 -11.20 22.55 -4.02
CA PRO A 431 -11.29 21.17 -3.56
C PRO A 431 -12.70 20.80 -3.10
N GLU A 432 -13.01 19.51 -3.16
CA GLU A 432 -14.23 18.96 -2.58
C GLU A 432 -14.25 19.24 -1.06
N LYS A 433 -15.46 19.42 -0.51
CA LYS A 433 -15.65 19.52 0.94
C LYS A 433 -16.12 18.18 1.47
N VAL A 434 -15.57 17.76 2.60
CA VAL A 434 -16.00 16.56 3.31
C VAL A 434 -17.37 16.82 3.94
N ALA A 435 -18.36 16.01 3.59
CA ALA A 435 -19.70 16.07 4.13
C ALA A 435 -19.89 15.03 5.24
N ILE A 436 -20.44 15.45 6.39
CA ILE A 436 -20.78 14.54 7.48
C ILE A 436 -22.14 13.90 7.16
N ILE A 437 -22.20 12.58 7.19
CA ILE A 437 -23.43 11.81 6.95
C ILE A 437 -24.46 12.22 8.03
N PRO A 438 -25.72 12.58 7.68
CA PRO A 438 -26.64 13.27 8.58
C PRO A 438 -26.82 12.65 9.98
N LYS A 439 -26.84 11.32 10.09
CA LYS A 439 -27.02 10.60 11.35
C LYS A 439 -25.80 10.62 12.31
N TYR A 440 -24.68 11.23 11.90
CA TYR A 440 -23.46 11.38 12.70
C TYR A 440 -23.08 12.85 12.94
N VAL A 441 -23.90 13.82 12.54
CA VAL A 441 -23.61 15.25 12.78
C VAL A 441 -23.48 15.56 14.28
N ASP A 442 -24.28 14.89 15.11
CA ASP A 442 -24.26 15.02 16.57
C ASP A 442 -23.29 14.03 17.28
N ASP A 443 -22.44 13.30 16.54
CA ASP A 443 -21.42 12.44 17.15
C ASP A 443 -20.35 13.32 17.83
N PRO A 444 -19.93 13.06 19.09
CA PRO A 444 -18.97 13.92 19.80
C PRO A 444 -17.66 14.20 19.05
N ILE A 445 -17.24 13.29 18.15
CA ILE A 445 -16.05 13.51 17.34
C ILE A 445 -16.21 14.65 16.32
N TYR A 446 -17.43 14.98 15.91
CA TYR A 446 -17.76 16.10 15.01
C TYR A 446 -18.18 17.38 15.74
N GLU A 447 -18.14 17.44 17.08
CA GLU A 447 -18.49 18.64 17.84
C GLU A 447 -17.71 19.87 17.35
N GLY A 448 -18.43 20.91 16.87
CA GLY A 448 -17.81 22.13 16.35
C GLY A 448 -17.12 22.01 14.98
N VAL A 449 -17.15 20.83 14.34
CA VAL A 449 -16.68 20.66 12.96
C VAL A 449 -17.74 21.23 12.00
N PRO A 450 -17.40 22.13 11.06
CA PRO A 450 -18.35 22.63 10.07
C PRO A 450 -18.93 21.49 9.20
N ASN A 451 -20.16 21.62 8.70
CA ASN A 451 -20.71 20.65 7.74
C ASN A 451 -21.25 21.37 6.49
N PRO A 452 -20.72 21.08 5.28
CA PRO A 452 -19.50 20.33 4.99
C PRO A 452 -18.23 21.16 5.26
N PHE A 453 -17.13 20.51 5.64
CA PHE A 453 -15.85 21.13 5.99
C PHE A 453 -14.77 20.96 4.92
N ARG A 454 -13.72 21.78 4.98
CA ARG A 454 -12.49 21.59 4.18
C ARG A 454 -11.43 20.85 5.00
N ALA A 455 -10.72 19.94 4.34
CA ALA A 455 -9.67 19.14 4.94
C ALA A 455 -8.43 19.04 4.02
N VAL A 456 -7.28 18.74 4.62
CA VAL A 456 -6.04 18.47 3.87
C VAL A 456 -6.05 16.99 3.46
N GLU A 457 -6.12 16.72 2.17
CA GLU A 457 -5.95 15.40 1.56
C GLU A 457 -4.62 15.38 0.81
N ILE A 458 -3.85 14.29 0.99
CA ILE A 458 -2.59 14.03 0.28
C ILE A 458 -2.50 12.50 0.06
N HIS A 459 -3.31 11.97 -0.85
CA HIS A 459 -3.36 10.52 -1.11
C HIS A 459 -3.95 10.15 -2.49
N SER A 460 -3.57 8.97 -2.99
CA SER A 460 -4.12 8.35 -4.22
C SER A 460 -4.90 7.06 -3.95
N TRP A 461 -4.97 6.64 -2.68
CA TRP A 461 -5.62 5.41 -2.24
C TRP A 461 -6.82 5.70 -1.35
N ALA A 462 -7.81 4.80 -1.32
CA ALA A 462 -8.97 4.90 -0.45
C ALA A 462 -9.56 3.52 -0.14
N ILE A 463 -10.51 3.50 0.80
CA ILE A 463 -11.33 2.32 1.10
C ILE A 463 -12.37 2.12 0.01
N SER A 464 -12.42 0.92 -0.58
CA SER A 464 -13.43 0.56 -1.57
C SER A 464 -14.82 0.50 -0.92
N PRO A 465 -15.86 1.11 -1.53
CA PRO A 465 -17.24 0.94 -1.08
C PRO A 465 -17.71 -0.51 -0.98
N LEU A 466 -17.08 -1.45 -1.69
CA LEU A 466 -17.37 -2.89 -1.60
C LEU A 466 -17.00 -3.48 -0.24
N PHE A 467 -16.09 -2.87 0.54
CA PHE A 467 -15.83 -3.24 1.94
C PHE A 467 -17.10 -3.13 2.78
N MET A 468 -17.85 -2.04 2.61
CA MET A 468 -19.10 -1.76 3.34
C MET A 468 -20.25 -2.70 2.93
N GLN A 469 -20.11 -3.42 1.82
CA GLN A 469 -21.10 -4.38 1.30
C GLN A 469 -20.80 -5.83 1.71
N ASP A 470 -19.62 -6.11 2.28
CA ASP A 470 -19.29 -7.45 2.78
C ASP A 470 -19.92 -7.64 4.17
N GLU A 471 -20.98 -8.44 4.22
CA GLU A 471 -21.77 -8.78 5.42
C GLU A 471 -20.92 -9.18 6.65
N ARG A 472 -19.68 -9.67 6.43
CA ARG A 472 -18.73 -10.05 7.50
C ARG A 472 -18.17 -8.86 8.28
N TYR A 473 -18.19 -7.64 7.73
CA TYR A 473 -17.48 -6.47 8.28
C TYR A 473 -18.40 -5.32 8.70
N LYS A 474 -19.68 -5.62 8.99
CA LYS A 474 -20.72 -4.71 9.53
C LYS A 474 -20.44 -4.02 10.87
N GLU A 475 -19.20 -4.06 11.35
CA GLU A 475 -18.77 -3.27 12.48
C GLU A 475 -18.59 -1.78 12.13
N PHE A 476 -18.13 -1.49 10.91
CA PHE A 476 -17.80 -0.13 10.49
C PHE A 476 -18.94 0.54 9.76
N TYR A 477 -19.02 1.87 9.87
CA TYR A 477 -19.97 2.73 9.18
C TYR A 477 -19.24 3.94 8.62
N VAL A 478 -19.57 4.35 7.40
CA VAL A 478 -19.15 5.64 6.85
C VAL A 478 -19.83 6.76 7.64
N THR A 479 -19.03 7.66 8.20
CA THR A 479 -19.51 8.82 8.97
C THR A 479 -19.31 10.15 8.25
N ALA A 480 -18.39 10.21 7.29
CA ALA A 480 -18.24 11.31 6.36
C ALA A 480 -17.74 10.81 4.99
N GLU A 481 -18.04 11.56 3.93
CA GLU A 481 -17.66 11.26 2.55
C GLU A 481 -17.42 12.52 1.69
N THR A 482 -16.70 12.34 0.59
CA THR A 482 -16.65 13.22 -0.59
C THR A 482 -17.20 12.41 -1.78
N SER A 483 -16.56 12.43 -2.95
CA SER A 483 -16.71 11.40 -3.98
C SER A 483 -16.24 9.98 -3.55
N TYR A 484 -15.63 9.84 -2.36
CA TYR A 484 -15.17 8.58 -1.76
C TYR A 484 -15.30 8.58 -0.23
N ILE A 485 -15.02 7.43 0.42
CA ILE A 485 -15.12 7.26 1.88
C ILE A 485 -14.07 8.12 2.60
N GLN A 486 -14.51 9.04 3.45
CA GLN A 486 -13.64 9.98 4.16
C GLN A 486 -13.43 9.65 5.63
N ALA A 487 -14.41 9.05 6.30
CA ALA A 487 -14.29 8.67 7.70
C ALA A 487 -15.11 7.42 8.03
N LEU A 488 -14.58 6.56 8.91
CA LEU A 488 -15.30 5.43 9.48
C LEU A 488 -15.44 5.56 11.00
N LYS A 489 -16.48 4.91 11.54
CA LYS A 489 -16.64 4.63 12.98
C LYS A 489 -17.07 3.18 13.20
N SER A 490 -16.56 2.55 14.25
CA SER A 490 -17.01 1.24 14.73
C SER A 490 -18.26 1.36 15.62
N SER A 491 -19.23 0.46 15.47
CA SER A 491 -20.34 0.31 16.43
C SER A 491 -19.99 -0.44 17.71
N LYS A 492 -18.82 -1.10 17.76
CA LYS A 492 -18.48 -2.07 18.83
C LYS A 492 -17.42 -1.60 19.81
N ARG A 493 -16.74 -0.49 19.54
CA ARG A 493 -15.57 0.01 20.28
C ARG A 493 -15.28 1.47 19.92
N PRO A 494 -14.51 2.22 20.73
CA PRO A 494 -14.08 3.60 20.44
C PRO A 494 -13.04 3.67 19.29
N ALA A 495 -13.39 3.15 18.12
CA ALA A 495 -12.53 3.12 16.93
C ALA A 495 -13.11 4.02 15.83
N TYR A 496 -12.28 4.95 15.37
CA TYR A 496 -12.59 5.99 14.41
C TYR A 496 -11.48 6.08 13.35
N SER A 497 -11.77 6.67 12.21
CA SER A 497 -10.76 6.99 11.20
C SER A 497 -11.15 8.15 10.30
N ALA A 498 -10.14 8.76 9.69
CA ALA A 498 -10.23 9.83 8.71
C ALA A 498 -9.21 9.62 7.60
N GLN A 499 -9.59 9.74 6.33
CA GLN A 499 -8.64 9.78 5.21
C GLN A 499 -7.83 11.09 5.27
N PHE A 500 -8.49 12.20 5.60
CA PHE A 500 -7.88 13.51 5.77
C PHE A 500 -6.91 13.67 6.95
N HIS A 501 -6.01 14.64 6.79
CA HIS A 501 -4.94 14.94 7.74
C HIS A 501 -5.27 16.10 8.69
N GLY A 502 -6.03 15.82 9.75
CA GLY A 502 -6.37 16.81 10.79
C GLY A 502 -5.18 17.44 11.54
N ALA A 503 -4.00 16.81 11.50
CA ALA A 503 -2.79 17.32 12.13
C ALA A 503 -2.00 18.34 11.29
N VAL A 504 -2.31 18.49 9.99
CA VAL A 504 -1.61 19.45 9.13
C VAL A 504 -2.09 20.87 9.42
N VAL A 505 -1.17 21.73 9.86
CA VAL A 505 -1.43 23.15 10.09
C VAL A 505 -1.50 23.88 8.74
N ASN A 506 -2.70 24.26 8.34
CA ASN A 506 -2.96 25.10 7.17
C ASN A 506 -4.26 25.89 7.40
N ASP A 507 -4.30 27.17 7.00
CA ASP A 507 -5.39 28.11 7.31
C ASP A 507 -6.78 27.64 6.82
N TYR A 508 -6.85 26.85 5.75
CA TYR A 508 -8.12 26.31 5.28
C TYR A 508 -8.54 24.99 5.97
N ASN A 509 -7.65 24.35 6.73
CA ASN A 509 -7.88 23.01 7.28
C ASN A 509 -8.78 23.05 8.51
N GLN A 510 -10.06 22.74 8.32
CA GLN A 510 -11.06 22.72 9.39
C GLN A 510 -11.08 21.38 10.14
N SER A 511 -10.41 20.34 9.61
CA SER A 511 -10.44 18.99 10.16
C SER A 511 -9.62 18.76 11.43
N GLY A 512 -8.80 19.73 11.85
CA GLY A 512 -8.06 19.65 13.12
C GLY A 512 -8.96 19.62 14.36
N ILE A 513 -10.21 20.06 14.26
CA ILE A 513 -11.20 19.95 15.33
C ILE A 513 -11.58 18.46 15.56
N TYR A 514 -11.78 17.69 14.49
CA TYR A 514 -12.11 16.27 14.55
C TYR A 514 -11.05 15.45 15.30
N LEU A 515 -9.76 15.68 14.99
CA LEU A 515 -8.66 15.01 15.68
C LEU A 515 -8.51 15.47 17.14
N ALA A 516 -8.81 16.75 17.44
CA ALA A 516 -8.83 17.23 18.83
C ALA A 516 -9.97 16.59 19.64
N ASN A 517 -11.15 16.41 19.05
CA ASN A 517 -12.29 15.76 19.71
C ASN A 517 -12.03 14.27 19.95
N PHE A 518 -11.32 13.56 19.05
CA PHE A 518 -10.88 12.19 19.31
C PHE A 518 -10.04 12.08 20.60
N LEU A 519 -9.14 13.04 20.86
CA LEU A 519 -8.32 13.03 22.07
C LEU A 519 -9.16 13.21 23.34
N LYS A 520 -10.14 14.11 23.34
CA LYS A 520 -11.14 14.25 24.43
C LYS A 520 -11.92 12.96 24.65
N VAL A 521 -12.47 12.37 23.58
CA VAL A 521 -13.24 11.12 23.63
C VAL A 521 -12.38 9.97 24.19
N ALA A 522 -11.08 9.94 23.89
CA ALA A 522 -10.17 8.94 24.42
C ALA A 522 -9.89 9.11 25.93
N GLU A 523 -9.70 10.36 26.37
CA GLU A 523 -9.56 10.74 27.78
C GLU A 523 -10.81 10.37 28.59
N GLU A 524 -11.99 10.79 28.13
CA GLU A 524 -13.28 10.46 28.74
C GLU A 524 -13.54 8.94 28.81
N TYR A 525 -13.22 8.21 27.74
CA TYR A 525 -13.35 6.75 27.70
C TYR A 525 -12.45 6.07 28.75
N LYS A 526 -11.21 6.53 28.88
CA LYS A 526 -10.28 6.03 29.90
C LYS A 526 -10.79 6.32 31.30
N ASP A 527 -11.27 7.53 31.56
CA ASP A 527 -11.84 7.94 32.84
C ASP A 527 -13.09 7.10 33.20
N GLY A 528 -13.95 6.81 32.22
CA GLY A 528 -15.09 5.90 32.37
C GLY A 528 -14.66 4.49 32.75
N LEU A 529 -13.59 3.96 32.11
CA LEU A 529 -13.00 2.67 32.44
C LEU A 529 -12.49 2.65 33.89
N VAL A 530 -11.76 3.68 34.32
CA VAL A 530 -11.21 3.80 35.69
C VAL A 530 -12.32 3.90 36.75
N LYS A 531 -13.36 4.71 36.49
CA LYS A 531 -14.55 4.80 37.37
C LYS A 531 -15.27 3.46 37.53
N SER A 532 -15.29 2.61 36.49
CA SER A 532 -15.90 1.27 36.57
C SER A 532 -15.10 0.27 37.43
N LEU A 533 -13.77 0.43 37.52
CA LEU A 533 -12.87 -0.47 38.23
C LEU A 533 -12.67 -0.11 39.71
N GLN A 534 -12.72 1.18 40.07
CA GLN A 534 -12.61 1.62 41.47
C GLN A 534 -13.91 1.41 42.27
N GLY A 535 -15.03 1.09 41.62
CA GLY A 535 -16.34 0.89 42.25
C GLY A 535 -16.62 -0.51 42.84
N ARG A 536 -15.77 -1.52 42.61
CA ARG A 536 -16.07 -2.94 42.92
C ARG A 536 -15.32 -3.56 44.11
N HIS A 537 -14.80 -2.76 45.05
CA HIS A 537 -14.11 -3.27 46.25
C HIS A 537 -14.64 -2.72 47.60
N SER A 538 -15.80 -2.05 47.63
CA SER A 538 -16.33 -1.45 48.87
C SER A 538 -17.82 -1.65 49.15
N ARG A 539 -18.58 -2.37 48.30
CA ARG A 539 -20.00 -2.65 48.53
C ARG A 539 -20.41 -4.06 48.09
N GLU A 540 -20.23 -5.03 49.00
CA GLU A 540 -21.13 -6.19 49.20
C GLU A 540 -20.67 -7.03 50.41
N ARG A 541 -20.78 -6.45 51.61
CA ARG A 541 -20.93 -7.19 52.87
C ARG A 541 -22.06 -6.56 53.69
N GLY A 542 -23.29 -6.83 53.26
CA GLY A 542 -24.51 -6.54 54.00
C GLY A 542 -25.31 -7.83 54.16
N SER A 543 -25.46 -8.29 55.40
CA SER A 543 -26.20 -9.52 55.72
C SER A 543 -27.69 -9.40 55.37
N PRO A 544 -28.37 -10.49 54.99
CA PRO A 544 -29.79 -10.46 54.69
C PRO A 544 -30.62 -10.28 55.98
N ALA A 545 -31.53 -9.30 55.98
CA ALA A 545 -32.57 -9.16 56.99
C ALA A 545 -33.78 -10.08 56.66
N PRO A 546 -34.54 -10.55 57.67
CA PRO A 546 -35.43 -11.70 57.50
C PRO A 546 -36.78 -11.35 56.87
N LEU A 547 -37.31 -12.32 56.12
CA LEU A 547 -38.70 -12.33 55.63
C LEU A 547 -39.68 -12.32 56.81
N ARG A 548 -40.57 -11.32 56.84
CA ARG A 548 -41.83 -11.43 57.59
C ARG A 548 -42.92 -12.01 56.67
N ARG A 549 -43.71 -12.92 57.22
CA ARG A 549 -45.09 -13.14 56.80
C ARG A 549 -45.94 -12.03 57.45
N ASP A 550 -46.80 -11.36 56.71
CA ASP A 550 -48.18 -11.81 56.40
C ASP A 550 -48.68 -11.07 55.15
#